data_AF-Q19424-F1
#
_entry.id   AF-Q19424-F1
#
_cell.length_a   1.000
_cell.length_b   1.000
_cell.length_c   1.000
_cell.angle_alpha   90.00
_cell.angle_beta   90.00
_cell.angle_gamma   90.00
#
_symmetry.space_group_name_H-M   'P 1'
#
loop_
_entity.id
_entity.type
_entity.pdbx_description
1 polymer ?
#
loop_
_entity_poly.entity_id
_entity_poly.type
_entity_poly.pdbx_seq_one_letter_code
_entity_poly.pdbx_strand_id
1 'polypeptide(L)'
;MLDHNRLEEFIEQIRLTPAIWKNREFDISREHMNEIWAHFGHTFDISPKEAEMQWEYLIRLHRFMNRNASLEQFRIEVPSLEDDFTPADTLVAESLAIFLKPTLDELLLISKPSETSV
;
A
#
# COMPACT_ATOMS: atom_id res chain seq x y z
N MET A 1 -9.51 -0.54 -11.94
CA MET A 1 -8.60 -1.27 -11.03
C MET A 1 -7.56 -1.96 -11.90
N LEU A 2 -6.28 -1.92 -11.51
CA LEU A 2 -5.22 -2.50 -12.32
C LEU A 2 -5.38 -4.02 -12.45
N ASP A 3 -4.91 -4.57 -13.57
CA ASP A 3 -4.76 -6.01 -13.73
C ASP A 3 -3.81 -6.56 -12.66
N HIS A 4 -4.09 -7.77 -12.17
CA HIS A 4 -3.31 -8.43 -11.12
C HIS A 4 -1.82 -8.48 -11.46
N ASN A 5 -1.47 -8.69 -12.73
CA ASN A 5 -0.08 -8.73 -13.20
C ASN A 5 0.64 -7.38 -13.08
N ARG A 6 -0.11 -6.27 -13.06
CA ARG A 6 0.45 -4.91 -12.92
C ARG A 6 0.49 -4.44 -11.48
N LEU A 7 -0.15 -5.14 -10.54
CA LEU A 7 -0.15 -4.77 -9.13
C LEU A 7 1.22 -4.94 -8.48
N GLU A 8 1.95 -6.00 -8.81
CA GLU A 8 3.33 -6.17 -8.33
C GLU A 8 4.24 -5.05 -8.84
N GLU A 9 4.18 -4.75 -10.14
CA GLU A 9 4.91 -3.62 -10.73
C GLU A 9 4.51 -2.29 -10.08
N PHE A 10 3.21 -2.08 -9.82
CA PHE A 10 2.71 -0.91 -9.12
C PHE A 10 3.30 -0.79 -7.73
N ILE A 11 3.30 -1.86 -6.93
CA ILE A 11 3.88 -1.86 -5.57
C ILE A 11 5.39 -1.58 -5.64
N GLU A 12 6.09 -2.14 -6.62
CA GLU A 12 7.52 -1.87 -6.80
C GLU A 12 7.79 -0.40 -7.17
N GLN A 13 6.96 0.22 -8.01
CA GLN A 13 7.07 1.66 -8.29
C GLN A 13 6.80 2.50 -7.02
N ILE A 14 5.82 2.12 -6.19
CA ILE A 14 5.57 2.77 -4.89
C ILE A 14 6.80 2.63 -3.96
N ARG A 15 7.39 1.43 -3.90
CA ARG A 15 8.60 1.15 -3.12
C ARG A 15 9.75 2.07 -3.54
N LEU A 16 9.93 2.26 -4.84
CA LEU A 16 10.92 3.17 -5.43
C LEU A 16 10.59 4.66 -5.30
N THR A 17 9.39 5.01 -4.83
CA THR A 17 8.93 6.39 -4.62
C THR A 17 8.63 6.65 -3.12
N PRO A 18 9.67 6.78 -2.25
CA PRO A 18 9.49 6.96 -0.81
C PRO A 18 8.57 8.13 -0.41
N ALA A 19 8.48 9.16 -1.24
CA ALA A 19 7.59 10.29 -1.04
C ALA A 19 6.12 9.88 -0.79
N ILE A 20 5.66 8.74 -1.33
CA ILE A 20 4.28 8.27 -1.17
C ILE A 20 4.02 7.72 0.24
N TRP A 21 4.89 6.83 0.73
CA TRP A 21 4.69 6.11 1.99
C TRP A 21 5.47 6.69 3.18
N LYS A 22 6.36 7.66 2.92
CA LYS A 22 7.02 8.51 3.93
C LYS A 22 6.64 9.99 3.79
N ASN A 23 5.47 10.30 3.24
CA ASN A 23 5.04 11.67 2.97
C ASN A 23 5.16 12.60 4.21
N ARG A 24 4.86 12.09 5.41
CA ARG A 24 5.01 12.79 6.70
C ARG A 24 6.47 13.08 7.06
N GLU A 25 7.40 12.17 6.74
CA GLU A 25 8.83 12.35 7.03
C GLU A 25 9.46 13.40 6.10
N PHE A 26 8.98 13.47 4.86
CA PHE A 26 9.53 14.37 3.83
C PHE A 26 8.76 15.69 3.66
N ASP A 27 7.71 15.93 4.44
CA ASP A 27 6.83 17.11 4.33
C ASP A 27 6.38 17.39 2.89
N ILE A 28 5.96 16.33 2.19
CA ILE A 28 5.60 16.41 0.77
C ILE A 28 4.29 17.21 0.62
N SER A 29 4.33 18.27 -0.18
CA SER A 29 3.15 19.08 -0.48
C SER A 29 2.10 18.28 -1.27
N ARG A 30 0.81 18.63 -1.14
CA ARG A 30 -0.25 17.98 -1.92
C ARG A 30 -0.06 18.19 -3.43
N GLU A 31 0.51 19.32 -3.84
CA GLU A 31 0.85 19.60 -5.24
C GLU A 31 1.88 18.59 -5.76
N HIS A 32 2.97 18.38 -5.02
CA HIS A 32 3.99 17.39 -5.39
C HIS A 32 3.43 15.96 -5.38
N MET A 33 2.55 15.62 -4.43
CA MET A 33 1.84 14.34 -4.46
C MET A 33 0.95 14.18 -5.70
N ASN A 34 0.29 15.25 -6.15
CA ASN A 34 -0.52 15.20 -7.38
C ASN A 34 0.36 14.96 -8.61
N GLU A 35 1.58 15.52 -8.67
CA GLU A 35 2.55 15.25 -9.74
C GLU A 35 2.99 13.79 -9.74
N ILE A 36 3.28 13.23 -8.56
CA ILE A 36 3.59 11.79 -8.41
C ILE A 36 2.42 10.95 -8.90
N TRP A 37 1.20 11.21 -8.45
CA TRP A 37 0.03 10.46 -8.91
C TRP A 37 -0.23 10.62 -10.40
N ALA A 38 0.08 11.78 -10.98
CA ALA A 38 0.00 11.99 -12.43
C ALA A 38 1.01 11.13 -13.18
N HIS A 39 2.24 11.02 -12.67
CA HIS A 39 3.25 10.12 -13.22
C HIS A 39 2.79 8.66 -13.17
N PHE A 40 2.28 8.20 -12.01
CA PHE A 40 1.74 6.84 -11.88
C PHE A 40 0.54 6.61 -12.80
N GLY A 41 -0.37 7.59 -12.91
CA GLY A 41 -1.50 7.51 -13.83
C GLY A 41 -1.05 7.27 -15.27
N HIS A 42 -0.06 8.05 -15.74
CA HIS A 42 0.50 7.87 -17.08
C HIS A 42 1.20 6.52 -17.26
N THR A 43 2.04 6.10 -16.31
CA THR A 43 2.77 4.82 -16.37
C THR A 43 1.82 3.62 -16.37
N PHE A 44 0.74 3.70 -15.61
CA PHE A 44 -0.23 2.63 -15.44
C PHE A 44 -1.47 2.72 -16.34
N ASP A 45 -1.53 3.72 -17.23
CA ASP A 45 -2.68 3.99 -18.11
C ASP A 45 -4.01 4.08 -17.34
N ILE A 46 -3.98 4.82 -16.22
CA ILE A 46 -5.12 5.11 -15.33
C ILE A 46 -5.12 6.58 -14.95
N SER A 47 -6.22 7.09 -14.39
CA SER A 47 -6.22 8.45 -13.86
C SER A 47 -5.34 8.58 -12.59
N PRO A 48 -4.82 9.79 -12.28
CA PRO A 48 -4.06 10.02 -11.05
C PRO A 48 -4.86 9.63 -9.79
N LYS A 49 -6.18 9.90 -9.83
CA LYS A 49 -7.12 9.54 -8.77
C LYS A 49 -7.24 8.02 -8.62
N GLU A 50 -7.30 7.28 -9.72
CA GLU A 50 -7.33 5.81 -9.66
C GLU A 50 -6.02 5.23 -9.13
N ALA A 51 -4.87 5.82 -9.45
CA ALA A 51 -3.59 5.42 -8.89
C ALA A 51 -3.56 5.62 -7.36
N GLU A 52 -4.03 6.77 -6.89
CA GLU A 52 -4.16 7.05 -5.46
C GLU A 52 -5.11 6.07 -4.76
N MET A 53 -6.31 5.85 -5.33
CA MET A 53 -7.28 4.87 -4.81
C MET A 53 -6.74 3.44 -4.81
N GLN A 54 -5.93 3.07 -5.83
CA GLN A 54 -5.29 1.76 -5.90
C GLN A 54 -4.27 1.59 -4.77
N TRP A 55 -3.54 2.65 -4.42
CA TRP A 55 -2.63 2.64 -3.28
C TRP A 55 -3.38 2.53 -1.95
N GLU A 56 -4.45 3.29 -1.77
CA GLU A 56 -5.31 3.17 -0.58
C GLU A 56 -5.85 1.74 -0.44
N TYR A 57 -6.33 1.13 -1.52
CA TYR A 57 -6.79 -0.26 -1.51
C TYR A 57 -5.68 -1.23 -1.06
N LEU A 58 -4.44 -1.06 -1.54
CA LEU A 58 -3.32 -1.92 -1.14
C LEU A 58 -2.98 -1.78 0.35
N ILE A 59 -3.10 -0.59 0.94
CA ILE A 59 -2.90 -0.41 2.38
C ILE A 59 -4.00 -1.13 3.18
N ARG A 60 -5.27 -1.01 2.73
CA ARG A 60 -6.41 -1.71 3.35
C ARG A 60 -6.26 -3.22 3.25
N LEU A 61 -5.87 -3.72 2.08
CA LEU A 61 -5.57 -5.13 1.84
C LEU A 61 -4.43 -5.60 2.76
N HIS A 62 -3.37 -4.82 2.90
CA HIS A 62 -2.27 -5.12 3.81
C HIS A 62 -2.71 -5.27 5.27
N ARG A 63 -3.64 -4.43 5.75
CA ARG A 63 -4.24 -4.59 7.08
C ARG A 63 -5.12 -5.83 7.18
N PHE A 64 -5.95 -6.08 6.17
CA PHE A 64 -6.80 -7.27 6.10
C PHE A 64 -5.99 -8.58 6.18
N MET A 65 -4.80 -8.61 5.59
CA MET A 65 -3.88 -9.75 5.63
C MET A 65 -3.12 -9.89 6.95
N ASN A 66 -2.97 -8.81 7.73
CA ASN A 66 -2.17 -8.75 8.95
C ASN A 66 -3.04 -8.51 10.19
N ARG A 67 -4.17 -9.22 10.33
CA ARG A 67 -5.14 -9.04 11.43
C ARG A 67 -4.56 -9.21 12.84
N ASN A 68 -3.45 -9.92 12.96
CA ASN A 68 -2.78 -10.18 14.24
C ASN A 68 -1.67 -9.16 14.57
N ALA A 69 -1.35 -8.23 13.66
CA ALA A 69 -0.34 -7.21 13.88
C ALA A 69 -0.91 -6.05 14.70
N SER A 70 -0.12 -5.50 15.63
CA SER A 70 -0.49 -4.29 16.36
C SER A 70 -0.41 -3.06 15.45
N LEU A 71 -1.13 -1.98 15.79
CA LEU A 71 -1.11 -0.74 15.01
C LEU A 71 0.31 -0.17 14.82
N GLU A 72 1.18 -0.33 15.83
CA GLU A 72 2.58 0.08 15.83
C GLU A 72 3.45 -0.70 14.82
N GLN A 73 2.99 -1.87 14.35
CA GLN A 73 3.71 -2.65 13.34
C GLN A 73 3.44 -2.15 11.92
N PHE A 74 2.44 -1.28 11.71
CA PHE A 74 2.15 -0.73 10.40
C PHE A 74 2.88 0.59 10.19
N ARG A 75 3.56 0.72 9.05
CA ARG A 75 4.28 1.95 8.66
C ARG A 75 3.32 3.12 8.38
N ILE A 76 2.11 2.83 7.90
CA ILE A 76 1.10 3.83 7.59
C ILE A 76 -0.07 3.71 8.58
N GLU A 77 -0.25 4.77 9.37
CA GLU A 77 -1.43 4.96 10.20
C GLU A 77 -2.62 5.39 9.32
N VAL A 78 -3.42 4.43 8.86
CA VAL A 78 -4.73 4.74 8.27
C VAL A 78 -5.74 4.90 9.43
N PRO A 79 -6.54 5.99 9.47
CA PRO A 79 -7.61 6.14 10.45
C PRO A 79 -8.56 4.94 10.39
N SER A 80 -8.95 4.44 11.56
CA SER A 80 -9.76 3.23 11.74
C SER A 80 -11.23 3.43 11.35
N LEU A 81 -11.52 3.70 10.08
CA LEU A 81 -12.88 3.89 9.61
C LEU A 81 -13.19 2.79 8.60
N GLU A 82 -13.76 1.69 9.12
CA GLU A 82 -14.67 0.82 8.36
C GLU A 82 -14.05 0.02 7.19
N ASP A 83 -12.94 -0.69 7.43
CA ASP A 83 -12.41 -1.68 6.48
C ASP A 83 -13.15 -3.03 6.55
N ASP A 84 -14.48 -2.96 6.52
CA ASP A 84 -15.30 -4.14 6.27
C ASP A 84 -15.25 -4.42 4.77
N PHE A 85 -14.31 -5.28 4.37
CA PHE A 85 -14.34 -5.93 3.06
C PHE A 85 -15.71 -6.61 2.93
N THR A 86 -16.47 -6.28 1.88
CA THR A 86 -17.72 -7.02 1.65
C THR A 86 -17.41 -8.51 1.42
N PRO A 87 -18.37 -9.43 1.56
CA PRO A 87 -18.12 -10.83 1.24
C PRO A 87 -17.58 -11.06 -0.18
N ALA A 88 -17.95 -10.20 -1.14
CA ALA A 88 -17.41 -10.24 -2.50
C ALA A 88 -15.95 -9.74 -2.53
N ASP A 89 -15.64 -8.63 -1.85
CA ASP A 89 -14.27 -8.10 -1.79
C ASP A 89 -13.33 -9.06 -1.04
N THR A 90 -13.85 -9.82 -0.09
CA THR A 90 -13.10 -10.83 0.69
C THR A 90 -12.47 -11.88 -0.21
N LEU A 91 -13.22 -12.43 -1.18
CA LEU A 91 -12.68 -13.46 -2.09
C LEU A 91 -11.56 -12.92 -2.98
N VAL A 92 -11.71 -11.68 -3.46
CA VAL A 92 -10.69 -11.00 -4.26
C VAL A 92 -9.46 -10.69 -3.41
N ALA A 93 -9.68 -10.18 -2.19
CA ALA A 93 -8.64 -9.87 -1.23
C ALA A 93 -7.84 -11.12 -0.83
N GLU A 94 -8.50 -12.24 -0.56
CA GLU A 94 -7.85 -13.52 -0.26
C GLU A 94 -7.02 -14.03 -1.44
N SER A 95 -7.55 -13.91 -2.66
CA SER A 95 -6.82 -14.29 -3.88
C SER A 95 -5.57 -13.44 -4.08
N LEU A 96 -5.69 -12.11 -3.93
CA LEU A 96 -4.57 -11.18 -4.01
C LEU A 96 -3.56 -11.38 -2.88
N ALA A 97 -4.04 -11.75 -1.69
CA ALA A 97 -3.20 -11.87 -0.51
C ALA A 97 -2.07 -12.89 -0.68
N ILE A 98 -2.35 -13.99 -1.37
CA ILE A 98 -1.35 -15.04 -1.61
C ILE A 98 -0.14 -14.48 -2.37
N PHE A 99 -0.36 -13.55 -3.31
CA PHE A 99 0.68 -12.99 -4.18
C PHE A 99 1.31 -11.73 -3.58
N LEU A 100 0.49 -10.82 -3.04
CA LEU A 100 0.95 -9.49 -2.65
C LEU A 100 1.44 -9.40 -1.21
N LYS A 101 1.08 -10.36 -0.33
CA LYS A 101 1.44 -10.28 1.09
C LYS A 101 2.94 -10.12 1.33
N PRO A 102 3.84 -10.90 0.73
CA PRO A 102 5.28 -10.76 0.97
C PRO A 102 5.79 -9.35 0.62
N THR A 103 5.39 -8.83 -0.55
CA THR A 103 5.82 -7.53 -1.05
C THR A 103 5.25 -6.39 -0.21
N LEU A 104 3.99 -6.50 0.20
CA LEU A 104 3.34 -5.50 1.06
C LEU A 104 3.89 -5.53 2.48
N ASP A 105 4.14 -6.70 3.07
CA ASP A 105 4.73 -6.84 4.40
C ASP A 105 6.12 -6.17 4.43
N GLU A 106 6.97 -6.41 3.44
CA GLU A 106 8.31 -5.81 3.35
C GLU A 106 8.25 -4.27 3.26
N LEU A 107 7.26 -3.74 2.52
CA LEU A 107 7.10 -2.30 2.33
C LEU A 107 6.42 -1.62 3.52
N LEU A 108 5.42 -2.26 4.12
CA LEU A 108 4.45 -1.61 5.02
C LEU A 108 4.48 -2.13 6.45
N LEU A 109 5.13 -3.26 6.75
CA LEU A 109 5.41 -3.64 8.15
C LEU A 109 6.71 -3.02 8.61
N ILE A 110 6.70 -2.50 9.83
CA ILE A 110 7.91 -2.14 10.57
C ILE A 110 8.46 -3.46 11.11
N SER A 111 9.49 -4.00 10.46
CA SER A 111 10.28 -5.07 11.07
C SER A 111 10.88 -4.50 12.35
N LYS A 112 10.42 -4.98 13.53
CA LYS A 112 11.17 -4.72 14.77
C LYS A 112 12.62 -5.16 14.50
N PRO A 113 13.64 -4.40 14.92
CA PRO A 113 14.97 -4.98 14.98
C PRO A 113 14.84 -6.23 15.83
N SER A 114 15.09 -7.40 15.23
CA SER A 114 15.28 -8.60 16.02
C SER A 114 16.45 -8.29 16.95
N GLU A 115 16.19 -8.17 18.24
CA GLU A 115 17.23 -8.20 19.26
C GLU A 115 17.92 -9.57 19.13
N THR A 116 18.93 -9.65 18.27
CA THR A 116 19.88 -10.75 18.12
C THR A 116 20.95 -10.35 17.12
N SER A 117 21.93 -9.58 17.60
CA SER A 117 23.33 -9.68 17.21
C SER A 117 24.16 -8.94 18.27
N VAL A 118 24.57 -9.74 19.25
CA VAL A 118 25.77 -9.67 20.12
C VAL A 118 26.39 -8.29 20.36
#